data_AF-A0A3M1QLW3-F1
#
_entry.id   AF-A0A3M1QLW3-F1
#
_cell.length_a   1.000
_cell.length_b   1.000
_cell.length_c   1.000
_cell.angle_alpha   90.00
_cell.angle_beta   90.00
_cell.angle_gamma   90.00
#
_symmetry.space_group_name_H-M   'P 1'
#
loop_
_entity.id
_entity.type
_entity.pdbx_description
1 polymer ?
#
loop_
_entity_poly.entity_id
_entity_poly.type
_entity_poly.pdbx_seq_one_letter_code
_entity_poly.pdbx_strand_id
1 'polypeptide(L)'
;MNYHGFDERDKIAIRFAEEATLGMQQTVTEEPSGISEDTREWLMRYFSEIERLELIMGVTGFNFLNRFNRITESEPDKELPPQELLDIIR
;
A
#
# COMPACT_ATOMS: atom_id res chain seq x y z
N MET A 1 -14.15 4.27 3.76
CA MET A 1 -14.14 4.93 2.44
C MET A 1 -15.24 4.35 1.55
N ASN A 2 -15.76 5.10 0.57
CA ASN A 2 -16.78 4.59 -0.35
C ASN A 2 -16.12 4.30 -1.71
N TYR A 3 -15.92 3.02 -2.03
CA TYR A 3 -15.17 2.55 -3.21
C TYR A 3 -16.00 2.59 -4.50
N HIS A 4 -16.72 3.68 -4.76
CA HIS A 4 -17.52 3.82 -5.97
C HIS A 4 -16.61 3.85 -7.20
N GLY A 5 -16.82 2.93 -8.14
CA GLY A 5 -16.09 2.83 -9.40
C GLY A 5 -15.04 1.72 -9.47
N PHE A 6 -14.69 1.10 -8.35
CA PHE A 6 -13.81 -0.07 -8.30
C PHE A 6 -14.62 -1.37 -8.40
N ASP A 7 -14.04 -2.39 -9.03
CA ASP A 7 -14.64 -3.72 -9.00
C ASP A 7 -14.44 -4.40 -7.63
N GLU A 8 -15.03 -5.57 -7.43
CA GLU A 8 -14.92 -6.27 -6.15
C GLU A 8 -13.49 -6.70 -5.83
N ARG A 9 -12.68 -7.00 -6.85
CA ARG A 9 -11.31 -7.44 -6.68
C ARG A 9 -10.42 -6.28 -6.20
N ASP A 10 -10.58 -5.12 -6.82
CA ASP A 10 -9.92 -3.88 -6.43
C ASP A 10 -10.30 -3.48 -5.00
N LYS A 11 -11.59 -3.57 -4.63
CA LYS A 11 -12.05 -3.27 -3.27
C LYS A 11 -11.37 -4.16 -2.22
N ILE A 12 -11.23 -5.45 -2.50
CA ILE A 12 -10.56 -6.39 -1.61
C ILE A 12 -9.07 -6.02 -1.47
N ALA A 13 -8.40 -5.72 -2.59
CA ALA A 13 -6.99 -5.31 -2.58
C ALA A 13 -6.78 -4.01 -1.78
N ILE A 14 -7.65 -3.01 -1.97
CA ILE A 14 -7.59 -1.74 -1.23
C ILE A 14 -7.81 -1.97 0.27
N ARG A 15 -8.82 -2.78 0.63
CA ARG A 15 -9.08 -3.11 2.04
C ARG A 15 -7.89 -3.84 2.67
N PHE A 16 -7.30 -4.80 1.97
CA PHE A 16 -6.07 -5.46 2.42
C PHE A 16 -4.92 -4.46 2.63
N ALA A 17 -4.69 -3.56 1.68
CA ALA A 17 -3.64 -2.56 1.80
C ALA A 17 -3.86 -1.62 3.00
N GLU A 18 -5.11 -1.22 3.26
CA GLU A 18 -5.49 -0.41 4.42
C GLU A 18 -5.20 -1.14 5.73
N GLU A 19 -5.69 -2.37 5.88
CA GLU A 19 -5.49 -3.21 7.08
C GLU A 19 -3.99 -3.47 7.30
N ALA A 20 -3.25 -3.83 6.25
CA ALA A 20 -1.81 -4.10 6.32
C ALA A 20 -0.96 -2.87 6.68
N THR A 21 -1.45 -1.68 6.35
CA THR A 21 -0.71 -0.42 6.58
C THR A 21 -1.05 0.20 7.93
N LEU A 22 -2.33 0.16 8.32
CA LEU A 22 -2.85 0.86 9.49
C LEU A 22 -3.10 -0.09 10.68
N GLY A 23 -3.52 -1.32 10.43
CA GLY A 23 -3.89 -2.31 11.45
C GLY A 23 -2.71 -2.74 12.33
N MET A 24 -1.50 -2.81 11.76
CA MET A 24 -0.29 -3.10 12.54
C MET A 24 0.02 -2.07 13.64
N GLN A 25 -0.54 -0.85 13.57
CA GLN A 25 -0.36 0.14 14.62
C GLN A 25 -1.28 -0.08 15.84
N GLN A 26 -2.33 -0.90 15.70
CA GLN A 26 -3.43 -0.93 16.66
C GLN A 26 -3.46 -2.16 17.58
N THR A 27 -2.97 -3.33 17.14
CA THR A 27 -3.14 -4.58 17.94
C THR A 27 -2.02 -5.60 17.70
N VAL A 28 -0.90 -5.46 18.40
CA VAL A 28 0.15 -6.50 18.44
C VAL A 28 -0.32 -7.77 19.19
N THR A 29 -1.39 -7.68 19.98
CA THR A 29 -1.78 -8.72 20.96
C THR A 29 -2.80 -9.75 20.46
N GLU A 30 -3.61 -9.45 19.43
CA GLU A 30 -4.70 -10.35 18.98
C GLU A 30 -4.52 -10.82 17.53
N GLU A 31 -4.05 -9.96 16.62
CA GLU A 31 -3.74 -10.34 15.23
C GLU A 31 -2.37 -9.78 14.83
N PRO A 32 -1.30 -10.58 14.87
CA PRO A 32 0.07 -10.10 14.60
C PRO A 32 0.24 -9.46 13.22
N SER A 33 -0.61 -9.80 12.25
CA SER A 33 -0.58 -9.21 10.91
C SER A 33 -1.42 -7.94 10.77
N GLY A 34 -2.34 -7.64 11.71
CA GLY A 34 -3.31 -6.54 11.58
C GLY A 34 -4.28 -6.70 10.41
N ILE A 35 -4.45 -7.92 9.89
CA ILE A 35 -5.35 -8.25 8.76
C ILE A 35 -6.49 -9.09 9.30
N SER A 36 -7.73 -8.67 9.04
CA SER A 36 -8.93 -9.39 9.48
C SER A 36 -9.09 -10.73 8.76
N GLU A 37 -9.78 -11.67 9.41
CA GLU A 37 -10.08 -12.98 8.84
C GLU A 37 -10.89 -12.89 7.54
N ASP A 38 -11.90 -12.01 7.50
CA ASP A 38 -12.71 -11.77 6.29
C ASP A 38 -11.83 -11.36 5.09
N THR A 39 -10.89 -10.44 5.32
CA THR A 39 -9.95 -9.99 4.28
C THR A 39 -9.03 -11.12 3.84
N ARG A 40 -8.55 -11.96 4.77
CA ARG A 40 -7.78 -13.17 4.42
C ARG A 40 -8.59 -14.12 3.54
N GLU A 41 -9.82 -14.44 3.94
CA GLU A 41 -10.69 -15.33 3.18
C GLU A 41 -11.00 -14.80 1.77
N TRP A 42 -11.27 -13.50 1.63
CA TRP A 42 -11.51 -12.88 0.33
C TRP A 42 -10.27 -12.88 -0.55
N LEU A 43 -9.08 -12.63 0.00
CA LEU A 43 -7.84 -12.76 -0.77
C LEU A 43 -7.66 -14.18 -1.28
N MET A 44 -7.89 -15.20 -0.44
CA MET A 44 -7.81 -16.60 -0.86
C MET A 44 -8.81 -16.97 -1.96
N ARG A 45 -9.97 -16.30 -1.99
CA ARG A 45 -11.04 -16.58 -2.94
C ARG A 45 -10.87 -15.87 -4.28
N TYR A 46 -10.36 -14.64 -4.29
CA TYR A 46 -10.35 -13.77 -5.48
C TYR A 46 -8.98 -13.56 -6.10
N PHE A 47 -7.92 -14.06 -5.47
CA PHE A 47 -6.54 -13.92 -5.97
C PHE A 47 -5.83 -15.26 -5.94
N SER A 48 -5.04 -15.53 -6.98
CA SER A 48 -4.12 -16.66 -7.00
C SER A 48 -3.02 -16.51 -5.95
N GLU A 49 -2.26 -17.58 -5.70
CA GLU A 49 -1.11 -17.51 -4.81
C GLU A 49 -0.07 -16.48 -5.23
N ILE A 50 0.24 -16.40 -6.52
CA ILE A 50 1.21 -15.43 -7.06
C ILE A 50 0.70 -14.00 -6.87
N GLU A 51 -0.55 -13.72 -7.23
CA GLU A 51 -1.11 -12.37 -7.10
C GLU A 51 -1.21 -11.92 -5.63
N ARG A 52 -1.46 -12.85 -4.70
CA ARG A 52 -1.41 -12.56 -3.26
C ARG A 52 0.00 -12.18 -2.82
N LEU A 53 1.02 -12.88 -3.29
CA LEU A 53 2.42 -12.53 -3.00
C LEU A 53 2.79 -11.15 -3.57
N GLU A 54 2.35 -10.85 -4.79
CA GLU A 54 2.57 -9.55 -5.42
C GLU A 54 1.90 -8.42 -4.62
N LEU A 55 0.65 -8.62 -4.17
CA LEU A 55 -0.05 -7.67 -3.30
C LEU A 55 0.71 -7.43 -1.99
N ILE A 56 1.14 -8.51 -1.32
CA ILE A 56 1.90 -8.41 -0.07
C ILE A 56 3.21 -7.65 -0.29
N MET A 57 3.95 -7.97 -1.36
CA MET A 57 5.20 -7.30 -1.70
C MET A 57 4.99 -5.82 -2.00
N GLY A 58 3.96 -5.48 -2.79
CA GLY A 58 3.64 -4.10 -3.13
C GLY A 58 3.35 -3.26 -1.89
N VAL A 59 2.46 -3.75 -1.02
CA VAL A 59 2.11 -3.06 0.24
C VAL A 59 3.33 -2.94 1.17
N THR A 60 4.14 -4.00 1.27
CA THR A 60 5.36 -3.99 2.10
C THR A 60 6.38 -2.95 1.61
N GLY A 61 6.58 -2.86 0.29
CA GLY A 61 7.46 -1.88 -0.34
C GLY A 61 7.03 -0.44 -0.03
N PHE A 62 5.74 -0.13 -0.20
CA PHE A 62 5.22 1.19 0.15
C PHE A 62 5.30 1.48 1.65
N ASN A 63 5.05 0.50 2.51
CA ASN A 63 5.18 0.66 3.96
C ASN A 63 6.62 0.95 4.39
N PHE A 64 7.60 0.30 3.76
CA PHE A 64 9.02 0.60 3.96
C PHE A 64 9.33 2.03 3.51
N LEU A 65 8.97 2.42 2.28
CA LEU A 65 9.23 3.75 1.73
C LEU A 65 8.58 4.85 2.59
N ASN A 66 7.34 4.64 3.03
CA ASN A 66 6.63 5.57 3.91
C ASN A 66 7.35 5.77 5.24
N ARG A 67 7.92 4.69 5.82
CA ARG A 67 8.72 4.79 7.05
C ARG A 67 10.06 5.45 6.80
N PHE A 68 10.71 5.10 5.69
CA PHE A 68 11.99 5.67 5.29
C PHE A 68 11.88 7.18 5.09
N ASN A 69 10.91 7.65 4.29
CA ASN A 69 10.67 9.07 4.04
C ASN A 69 10.41 9.87 5.33
N ARG A 70 9.72 9.27 6.31
CA ARG A 70 9.53 9.91 7.63
C ARG A 70 10.82 10.02 8.44
N ILE A 71 11.73 9.06 8.31
CA ILE A 71 13.03 9.06 9.01
C ILE A 71 13.99 10.05 8.36
N THR A 72 13.96 10.15 7.04
CA THR A 72 14.87 11.01 6.26
C THR A 72 14.33 12.43 6.05
N GLU A 73 13.13 12.74 6.57
CA GLU A 73 12.42 14.00 6.35
C GLU A 73 12.37 14.37 4.86
N SER A 74 12.24 13.35 4.00
CA SER A 74 12.25 13.54 2.55
C SER A 74 11.00 14.28 2.12
N GLU A 75 11.17 15.48 1.58
CA GLU A 75 10.11 16.19 0.89
C GLU A 75 9.90 15.53 -0.49
N PRO A 76 8.64 15.44 -0.97
CA PRO A 76 8.41 15.11 -2.37
C PRO A 76 9.19 16.11 -3.22
N ASP A 77 9.92 15.61 -4.22
CA ASP A 77 10.56 16.49 -5.18
C ASP A 77 9.52 17.48 -5.72
N LYS A 78 9.86 18.77 -5.72
CA LYS A 78 9.06 19.72 -6.48
C LYS A 78 9.00 19.19 -7.91
N GLU A 79 7.78 18.99 -8.42
CA GLU A 79 7.60 18.83 -9.85
C GLU A 79 8.11 20.11 -10.52
N LEU A 80 9.33 20.03 -11.05
CA LEU A 80 9.88 21.09 -11.86
C LEU A 80 9.10 21.09 -13.17
N PRO A 81 8.64 22.25 -13.65
CA PRO A 81 8.09 22.37 -15.00
C PRO A 81 9.06 21.72 -16.01
N PRO A 82 8.57 21.08 -17.09
CA PRO A 82 9.43 20.37 -18.05
C PRO A 82 10.61 21.22 -18.57
N GLN A 83 10.45 22.53 -18.64
CA GLN A 83 11.49 23.46 -19.06
C GLN A 83 12.65 23.53 -18.06
N GLU A 84 12.37 23.54 -16.75
CA GLU A 84 13.40 23.58 -15.71
C GLU A 84 14.19 22.27 -15.63
N LEU A 85 13.56 21.13 -15.95
CA LEU A 85 14.25 19.83 -16.08
C LEU A 85 15.27 19.82 -17.22
N LEU A 86 14.95 20.48 -18.34
CA LEU A 86 15.84 20.56 -19.51
C LEU A 86 17.06 21.44 -19.26
N ASP A 87 16.93 22.43 -18.38
CA ASP A 87 18.02 23.36 -18.04
C ASP A 87 19.04 22.74 -17.07
N ILE A 88 18.67 21.71 -16.31
CA ILE A 88 19.57 20.97 -15.40
C ILE A 88 20.52 20.01 -16.15
N ILE A 89 20.14 19.59 -17.36
CA ILE A 89 20.87 18.58 -18.16
C ILE A 89 21.82 19.24 -19.20
N ARG A 90 21.89 20.57 -19.22
CA ARG A 90 22.80 21.36 -20.07
C ARG A 90 24.02 21.85 -19.30
#